data_AF-A0A9D1RIS3-F1
#
_entry.id   AF-A0A9D1RIS3-F1
#
_cell.length_a   1.000
_cell.length_b   1.000
_cell.length_c   1.000
_cell.angle_alpha   90.00
_cell.angle_beta   90.00
_cell.angle_gamma   90.00
#
_symmetry.space_group_name_H-M   'P 1'
#
loop_
_entity.id
_entity.type
_entity.pdbx_description
1 polymer ?
#
loop_
_entity_poly.entity_id
_entity_poly.type
_entity_poly.pdbx_seq_one_letter_code
_entity_poly.pdbx_strand_id
1 'polypeptide(L)'
;MRLKVLLASIIVFGLSFYDIAAQTAGNYGSHSPKKATILSAVLPGAGQVYNKQAWKVPVIYAIGAGVTYFAVTNYNNSVKFKNEYYNRINGNTGALLEDYT
;
A
#
# COMPACT_ATOMS: atom_id res chain seq x y z
N MET A 1 20.83 19.50 -12.45
CA MET A 1 19.94 18.37 -12.11
C MET A 1 18.89 18.72 -11.04
N ARG A 2 19.22 19.49 -9.99
CA ARG A 2 18.30 19.74 -8.85
C ARG A 2 17.09 20.64 -9.15
N LEU A 3 17.21 21.63 -10.05
CA LEU A 3 16.11 22.55 -10.38
C LEU A 3 14.99 21.88 -11.19
N LYS A 4 15.34 20.99 -12.14
CA LYS A 4 14.36 20.24 -12.93
C LYS A 4 13.58 19.24 -12.06
N VAL A 5 14.24 18.64 -11.07
CA VAL A 5 13.60 17.74 -10.09
C VAL A 5 12.63 18.51 -9.18
N LEU A 6 13.01 19.70 -8.72
CA LEU A 6 12.14 20.55 -7.90
C LEU A 6 10.89 21.00 -8.68
N LEU A 7 11.05 21.46 -9.92
CA LEU A 7 9.91 21.87 -10.75
C LEU A 7 8.97 20.69 -11.06
N ALA A 8 9.52 19.50 -11.34
CA ALA A 8 8.71 18.30 -11.54
C ALA A 8 7.92 17.92 -10.28
N SER A 9 8.54 18.02 -9.08
CA SER A 9 7.84 17.74 -7.82
C SER A 9 6.70 18.70 -7.52
N ILE A 10 6.86 20.00 -7.84
CA ILE A 10 5.82 21.02 -7.63
C ILE A 10 4.62 20.77 -8.57
N ILE A 11 4.87 20.38 -9.82
CA ILE A 11 3.82 20.07 -10.80
C ILE A 11 3.06 18.80 -10.41
N VAL A 12 3.77 17.73 -10.01
CA VAL A 12 3.15 16.47 -9.55
C VAL A 12 2.34 16.68 -8.27
N PHE A 13 2.87 17.47 -7.33
CA PHE A 13 2.15 17.84 -6.12
C PHE A 13 0.90 18.65 -6.47
N GLY A 14 1.02 19.73 -7.26
CA GLY A 14 -0.11 20.56 -7.68
C GLY A 14 -1.23 19.79 -8.40
N LEU A 15 -0.88 18.87 -9.31
CA LEU A 15 -1.84 17.99 -9.98
C LEU A 15 -2.61 17.09 -9.00
N SER A 16 -1.99 16.71 -7.89
CA SER A 16 -2.61 15.88 -6.85
C SER A 16 -3.64 16.65 -6.00
N PHE A 17 -3.60 17.99 -5.97
CA PHE A 17 -4.52 18.84 -5.19
C PHE A 17 -5.67 19.44 -6.02
N TYR A 18 -5.60 19.45 -7.36
CA TYR A 18 -6.70 20.03 -8.16
C TYR A 18 -8.05 19.32 -7.93
N ASP A 19 -8.02 18.02 -7.65
CA ASP A 19 -9.22 17.22 -7.34
C ASP A 19 -9.92 17.60 -6.04
N ILE A 20 -9.23 18.23 -5.09
CA ILE A 20 -9.81 18.68 -3.82
C ILE A 20 -10.63 19.95 -4.04
N ALA A 21 -10.15 20.88 -4.88
CA ALA A 21 -10.88 22.11 -5.20
C ALA A 21 -12.10 21.83 -6.12
N ALA A 22 -11.97 20.91 -7.07
CA ALA A 22 -13.06 20.49 -7.94
C ALA A 22 -14.18 19.74 -7.20
N GLN A 23 -13.87 19.12 -6.04
CA GLN A 23 -14.87 18.50 -5.15
C GLN A 23 -15.69 19.51 -4.34
N THR A 24 -15.22 20.74 -4.20
CA THR A 24 -15.91 21.79 -3.41
C THR A 24 -16.78 22.70 -4.29
N ALA A 25 -16.45 22.86 -5.57
CA ALA A 25 -17.14 23.78 -6.49
C ALA A 25 -18.23 23.11 -7.36
N GLY A 26 -18.18 21.78 -7.53
CA GLY A 26 -19.20 21.03 -8.27
C GLY A 26 -20.42 20.73 -7.39
N ASN A 27 -21.61 20.75 -7.97
CA ASN A 27 -22.83 20.35 -7.28
C ASN A 27 -22.84 18.81 -7.11
N TYR A 28 -22.09 18.29 -6.12
CA TYR A 28 -22.12 16.88 -5.75
C TYR A 28 -23.41 16.62 -4.98
N GLY A 29 -24.31 15.84 -5.56
CA GLY A 29 -25.40 15.26 -4.78
C GLY A 29 -24.80 14.66 -3.51
N SER A 30 -25.25 15.15 -2.35
CA SER A 30 -24.60 14.97 -1.04
C SER A 30 -24.16 13.52 -0.81
N HIS A 31 -22.89 13.22 -1.11
CA HIS A 31 -22.32 11.92 -0.87
C HIS A 31 -22.08 11.80 0.63
N SER A 32 -22.88 10.99 1.31
CA SER A 32 -22.74 10.80 2.76
C SER A 32 -21.34 10.27 3.11
N PRO A 33 -20.55 10.99 3.92
CA PRO A 33 -19.23 10.53 4.35
C PRO A 33 -19.29 9.19 5.08
N LYS A 34 -20.36 8.96 5.85
CA LYS A 34 -20.59 7.68 6.55
C LYS A 34 -20.64 6.50 5.57
N LYS A 35 -21.31 6.67 4.42
CA LYS A 35 -21.40 5.62 3.39
C LYS A 35 -20.05 5.35 2.74
N ALA A 36 -19.29 6.40 2.41
CA ALA A 36 -17.95 6.27 1.84
C ALA A 36 -16.98 5.55 2.79
N THR A 37 -17.05 5.85 4.10
CA THR A 37 -16.23 5.19 5.12
C THR A 37 -16.59 3.71 5.26
N ILE A 38 -17.88 3.37 5.33
CA ILE A 38 -18.33 1.97 5.41
C ILE A 38 -17.86 1.21 4.17
N LEU A 39 -18.05 1.76 2.96
CA LEU A 39 -17.58 1.14 1.73
C LEU A 39 -16.06 0.90 1.75
N SER A 40 -15.27 1.89 2.19
CA SER A 40 -13.81 1.76 2.29
C SER A 40 -13.34 0.76 3.34
N ALA A 41 -14.12 0.57 4.41
CA ALA A 41 -13.82 -0.41 5.45
C ALA A 41 -14.04 -1.86 4.96
N VAL A 42 -15.00 -2.07 4.05
CA VAL A 42 -15.26 -3.39 3.45
C VAL A 42 -14.25 -3.70 2.35
N LEU A 43 -14.01 -2.74 1.45
CA LEU A 43 -13.08 -2.92 0.34
C LEU A 43 -12.16 -1.69 0.20
N PRO A 44 -10.83 -1.88 0.18
CA PRO A 44 -9.89 -0.79 -0.06
C PRO A 44 -10.20 -0.09 -1.39
N GLY A 45 -10.43 1.22 -1.32
CA GLY A 45 -10.73 2.06 -2.49
C GLY A 45 -12.21 2.14 -2.91
N ALA A 46 -13.13 1.39 -2.29
CA ALA A 46 -14.55 1.45 -2.68
C ALA A 46 -15.21 2.82 -2.38
N GLY A 47 -14.82 3.51 -1.31
CA GLY A 47 -15.24 4.89 -1.08
C GLY A 47 -14.70 5.87 -2.12
N GLN A 48 -13.54 5.58 -2.73
CA GLN A 48 -13.01 6.40 -3.82
C GLN A 48 -13.80 6.21 -5.10
N VAL A 49 -14.26 4.99 -5.39
CA VAL A 49 -15.20 4.72 -6.49
C VAL A 49 -16.53 5.45 -6.26
N TYR A 50 -17.06 5.40 -5.03
CA TYR A 50 -18.28 6.11 -4.64
C TYR A 50 -18.17 7.64 -4.81
N ASN A 51 -16.99 8.21 -4.52
CA ASN A 51 -16.70 9.63 -4.71
C ASN A 51 -16.27 9.98 -6.15
N LYS A 52 -16.43 9.08 -7.12
CA LYS A 52 -15.98 9.24 -8.52
C LYS A 52 -14.48 9.49 -8.70
N GLN A 53 -13.67 9.16 -7.69
CA GLN A 53 -12.21 9.25 -7.70
C GLN A 53 -11.55 7.88 -7.95
N ALA A 54 -12.13 7.10 -8.87
CA ALA A 54 -11.68 5.72 -9.14
C ALA A 54 -10.23 5.65 -9.66
N TRP A 55 -9.69 6.73 -10.22
CA TRP A 55 -8.31 6.80 -10.68
C TRP A 55 -7.28 6.54 -9.57
N LYS A 56 -7.64 6.75 -8.29
CA LYS A 56 -6.78 6.50 -7.12
C LYS A 56 -6.72 5.03 -6.71
N VAL A 57 -7.65 4.20 -7.20
CA VAL A 57 -7.75 2.79 -6.81
C VAL A 57 -6.48 1.99 -7.12
N PRO A 58 -5.86 2.09 -8.32
CA PRO A 58 -4.62 1.35 -8.62
C PRO A 58 -3.49 1.66 -7.62
N VAL A 59 -3.39 2.91 -7.15
CA VAL A 59 -2.36 3.32 -6.17
C VAL A 59 -2.62 2.66 -4.82
N ILE A 60 -3.88 2.62 -4.36
CA ILE A 60 -4.26 1.95 -3.10
C ILE A 60 -3.88 0.47 -3.13
N TYR A 61 -4.19 -0.22 -4.24
CA TYR A 61 -3.85 -1.63 -4.39
C TYR A 61 -2.34 -1.86 -4.55
N ALA A 62 -1.62 -0.99 -5.24
CA ALA A 62 -0.16 -1.09 -5.34
C ALA A 62 0.52 -0.94 -3.96
N ILE A 63 0.09 0.03 -3.16
CA ILE A 63 0.58 0.21 -1.79
C ILE A 63 0.20 -1.01 -0.93
N GLY A 64 -1.05 -1.47 -1.01
CA GLY A 64 -1.52 -2.65 -0.28
C GLY A 64 -0.69 -3.89 -0.60
N ALA A 65 -0.49 -4.18 -1.88
CA ALA A 65 0.33 -5.30 -2.34
C ALA A 65 1.78 -5.19 -1.85
N GLY A 66 2.38 -3.99 -1.93
CA GLY A 66 3.72 -3.74 -1.42
C GLY A 66 3.83 -4.03 0.08
N VAL A 67 2.94 -3.46 0.89
CA VAL A 67 2.93 -3.68 2.34
C VAL A 67 2.73 -5.15 2.68
N THR A 68 1.79 -5.84 2.03
CA THR A 68 1.57 -7.28 2.24
C THR A 68 2.81 -8.09 1.89
N TYR A 69 3.44 -7.84 0.75
CA TYR A 69 4.65 -8.53 0.33
C TYR A 69 5.79 -8.37 1.35
N PHE A 70 6.01 -7.13 1.82
CA PHE A 70 7.01 -6.87 2.85
C PHE A 70 6.65 -7.56 4.16
N ALA A 71 5.40 -7.49 4.61
CA ALA A 71 4.98 -8.14 5.86
C ALA A 71 5.23 -9.65 5.83
N VAL A 72 4.83 -10.33 4.74
CA VAL A 72 5.04 -11.77 4.56
C VAL A 72 6.53 -12.11 4.54
N THR A 73 7.33 -11.37 3.76
CA THR A 73 8.76 -11.62 3.66
C THR A 73 9.48 -11.43 5.00
N ASN A 74 9.14 -10.37 5.74
CA ASN A 74 9.70 -10.11 7.07
C ASN A 74 9.31 -11.21 8.08
N TYR A 75 8.07 -11.67 8.05
CA TYR A 75 7.62 -12.77 8.89
C TYR A 75 8.39 -14.07 8.58
N ASN A 76 8.47 -14.44 7.30
CA ASN A 76 9.16 -15.65 6.87
C ASN A 76 10.65 -15.63 7.25
N ASN A 77 11.33 -14.49 7.04
CA ASN A 77 12.72 -14.32 7.44
C ASN A 77 12.89 -14.45 8.96
N SER A 78 11.97 -13.89 9.74
CA SER A 78 12.00 -13.99 11.20
C SER A 78 11.87 -15.44 11.68
N VAL A 79 10.96 -16.21 11.08
CA VAL A 79 10.80 -17.65 11.38
C VAL A 79 12.05 -18.42 10.95
N LYS A 80 12.59 -18.13 9.77
CA LYS A 80 13.80 -18.75 9.23
C LYS A 80 15.00 -18.56 10.16
N PHE A 81 15.28 -17.34 10.60
CA PHE A 81 16.40 -17.06 11.51
C PHE A 81 16.21 -17.72 12.87
N LYS A 82 14.98 -17.79 13.37
CA LYS A 82 14.67 -18.47 14.62
C LYS A 82 14.92 -19.98 14.50
N ASN A 83 14.44 -20.61 13.42
CA ASN A 83 14.65 -22.03 13.18
C ASN A 83 16.13 -22.35 13.00
N GLU A 84 16.87 -21.51 12.28
CA GLU A 84 18.31 -21.62 12.11
C GLU A 84 19.06 -21.58 13.45
N TYR A 85 18.67 -20.66 14.34
CA TYR A 85 19.22 -20.57 15.69
C TYR A 85 18.99 -21.88 16.47
N TYR A 86 17.75 -22.41 16.47
CA TYR A 86 17.44 -23.68 17.13
C TYR A 86 18.19 -24.87 16.54
N ASN A 87 18.36 -24.92 15.21
CA ASN A 87 19.08 -26.01 14.56
C ASN A 87 20.57 -26.01 14.90
N ARG A 88 21.20 -24.82 14.99
CA ARG A 88 22.60 -24.66 15.38
C ARG A 88 22.86 -25.10 16.82
N ILE A 89 21.99 -24.77 17.75
CA ILE A 89 22.14 -25.20 19.15
C ILE A 89 21.86 -26.70 19.33
N ASN A 90 21.03 -27.30 18.47
CA ASN A 90 20.68 -28.72 18.52
C ASN A 90 21.61 -29.62 17.67
N GLY A 91 22.62 -29.05 16.99
CA GLY A 91 23.56 -29.80 16.17
C GLY A 91 22.97 -30.40 14.87
N ASN A 92 21.78 -29.97 14.45
CA ASN A 92 21.08 -30.55 13.31
C ASN A 92 21.32 -29.72 12.03
N THR A 93 22.42 -29.99 11.34
CA THR A 93 22.88 -29.21 10.16
C THR A 93 22.28 -29.68 8.82
N GLY A 94 21.71 -30.89 8.76
CA GLY A 94 21.25 -31.53 7.52
C GLY A 94 19.90 -31.03 6.99
N ALA A 95 19.03 -30.50 7.86
CA ALA A 95 17.71 -29.99 7.47
C ALA A 95 17.75 -28.69 6.63
N LEU A 96 18.94 -28.10 6.46
CA LEU A 96 19.13 -26.81 5.79
C LEU A 96 19.30 -26.90 4.27
N LEU A 97 19.55 -28.09 3.71
CA LEU A 97 19.81 -28.23 2.27
C LEU A 97 18.52 -28.42 1.46
N GLU A 98 17.44 -28.84 2.09
CA GLU A 98 16.17 -29.17 1.43
C GLU A 98 15.25 -27.95 1.26
N ASP A 99 15.36 -26.94 2.13
CA ASP A 99 14.53 -25.73 2.13
C ASP A 99 15.10 -24.61 1.22
N TYR A 100 16.29 -24.82 0.63
CA TYR A 100 17.00 -23.87 -0.25
C TYR A 100 17.19 -24.37 -1.69
N THR A 101 16.76 -25.60 -2.00
CA THR A 101 16.69 -26.17 -3.36
C THR A 101 15.28 -26.13 -3.90
#